data_AF-A0A542XVF7-F1
#
_entry.id   AF-A0A542XVF7-F1
#
_cell.length_a   1.000
_cell.length_b   1.000
_cell.length_c   1.000
_cell.angle_alpha   90.00
_cell.angle_beta   90.00
_cell.angle_gamma   90.00
#
_symmetry.space_group_name_H-M   'P 1'
#
loop_
_entity.id
_entity.type
_entity.pdbx_description
1 polymer ?
#
loop_
_entity_poly.entity_id
_entity_poly.type
_entity_poly.pdbx_seq_one_letter_code
_entity_poly.pdbx_strand_id
1 'polypeptide(L)'
;MIEVSAHRVGQVLMVGAEAAVARAAAHLTQPPAEPGRTTVQVIGDDLRDWEQLAPTLAAHTSEVGTSVRLVSPPAMNPPSIASARRLGDQLGIEVVAPDGPLLPARDGSMFVLGPDASWWIIEAGAAARQVGPHHPTPWWAEHRPTTATDWVTIPAGGWLPGGERPDAAVPDDLVLAVPRHDSLFTMVVGAPDQPPVARETLLASVADLPAPVRERLLVVAYGPEQDDAAPALAATFGVRVYGADGLPGYGPAGEIVVRAVAADGRRGPRQCARTFAQAPEETEGRPALRDGPSASPDEWPAGTSATDIAAEAPLPPVRVRPDQRSAAPERHRLRGALGAYYDLHARVVARLLAQHPGLRVLPAGDEPHALMTDLVAVRAFLMGDRSSVTAALRSMSDVGDPAFLICLASGLRRLPSYHGVVYSSVPTEHASRVYPDGRSIWEPTFLEASTTRVAAGAEMTDLIVWSTNGRHVGGFVGGGDHHRVVFPARSRFVVLGHRPAGRDCSAAVFLRDVPAEPGQTEGTTNRRIHKRLEALTAVGARVGRQAASDPGWAVSGELPGCDETGRPYRSE
;
A
#
# COMPACT_ATOMS: atom_id res chain seq x y z
N MET A 1 3.02 -43.52 -22.03
CA MET A 1 3.14 -42.23 -22.75
C MET A 1 1.91 -41.45 -22.35
N ILE A 2 2.08 -40.41 -21.53
CA ILE A 2 0.95 -39.62 -21.05
C ILE A 2 0.53 -38.71 -22.20
N GLU A 3 -0.76 -38.69 -22.52
CA GLU A 3 -1.29 -37.80 -23.54
C GLU A 3 -1.28 -36.37 -22.97
N VAL A 4 -0.34 -35.56 -23.46
CA VAL A 4 -0.15 -34.18 -23.01
C VAL A 4 -1.07 -33.27 -23.83
N SER A 5 -2.03 -32.64 -23.17
CA SER A 5 -2.91 -31.65 -23.76
C SER A 5 -2.36 -30.23 -23.58
N ALA A 6 -2.78 -29.31 -24.44
CA ALA A 6 -2.54 -27.88 -24.27
C ALA A 6 -3.85 -27.10 -24.37
N HIS A 7 -4.00 -26.06 -23.56
CA HIS A 7 -5.14 -25.15 -23.62
C HIS A 7 -4.68 -23.71 -23.40
N ARG A 8 -5.05 -22.82 -24.32
CA ARG A 8 -4.64 -21.41 -24.29
C ARG A 8 -5.71 -20.55 -23.65
N VAL A 9 -5.32 -19.75 -22.66
CA VAL A 9 -6.14 -18.70 -22.06
C VAL A 9 -5.34 -17.40 -22.09
N GLY A 10 -5.70 -16.48 -22.99
CA GLY A 10 -4.94 -15.24 -23.20
C GLY A 10 -3.49 -15.50 -23.65
N GLN A 11 -2.51 -15.03 -22.87
CA GLN A 11 -1.07 -15.24 -23.10
C GLN A 11 -0.50 -16.41 -22.27
N VAL A 12 -1.36 -17.20 -21.62
CA VAL A 12 -0.97 -18.39 -20.87
C VAL A 12 -1.34 -19.64 -21.68
N LEU A 13 -0.36 -20.49 -21.95
CA LEU A 13 -0.54 -21.81 -22.51
C LEU A 13 -0.40 -22.84 -21.38
N MET A 14 -1.51 -23.44 -20.98
CA MET A 14 -1.51 -24.51 -19.98
C MET A 14 -1.15 -25.82 -20.64
N VAL A 15 -0.24 -26.58 -20.05
CA VAL A 15 0.21 -27.87 -20.58
C VAL A 15 0.19 -28.93 -19.49
N GLY A 16 -0.39 -30.10 -19.76
CA GLY A 16 -0.58 -31.15 -18.77
C GLY A 16 -1.59 -32.21 -19.20
N ALA A 17 -1.95 -33.09 -18.27
CA ALA A 17 -3.02 -34.06 -18.51
C ALA A 17 -4.35 -33.35 -18.81
N GLU A 18 -5.09 -33.80 -19.81
CA GLU A 18 -6.30 -33.14 -20.34
C GLU A 18 -7.29 -32.73 -19.25
N ALA A 19 -7.65 -33.65 -18.35
CA ALA A 19 -8.57 -33.36 -17.26
C ALA A 19 -8.03 -32.30 -16.29
N ALA A 20 -6.71 -32.25 -16.06
CA ALA A 20 -6.10 -31.27 -15.17
C ALA A 20 -6.04 -29.89 -15.82
N VAL A 21 -5.66 -29.82 -17.11
CA VAL A 21 -5.64 -28.60 -17.90
C VAL A 21 -7.03 -28.01 -18.04
N ALA A 22 -8.05 -28.80 -18.37
CA ALA A 22 -9.43 -28.34 -18.49
C ALA A 22 -9.95 -27.74 -17.16
N ARG A 23 -9.63 -28.38 -16.02
CA ARG A 23 -9.95 -27.82 -14.70
C ARG A 23 -9.20 -26.51 -14.43
N ALA A 24 -7.90 -26.45 -14.68
CA ALA A 24 -7.11 -25.23 -14.45
C ALA A 24 -7.59 -24.06 -15.32
N ALA A 25 -7.90 -24.33 -16.59
CA ALA A 25 -8.40 -23.34 -17.54
C ALA A 25 -9.74 -22.74 -17.11
N ALA A 26 -10.65 -23.57 -16.59
CA ALA A 26 -11.95 -23.11 -16.09
C ALA A 26 -11.85 -22.11 -14.91
N HIS A 27 -10.74 -22.14 -14.17
CA HIS A 27 -10.50 -21.25 -13.02
C HIS A 27 -9.64 -20.02 -13.37
N LEU A 28 -8.93 -20.03 -14.50
CA LEU A 28 -8.09 -18.91 -14.92
C LEU A 28 -8.92 -17.85 -15.66
N THR A 29 -9.45 -16.89 -14.90
CA THR A 29 -10.30 -15.82 -15.45
C THR A 29 -9.51 -14.63 -15.99
N GLN A 30 -8.30 -14.36 -15.48
CA GLN A 30 -7.41 -13.26 -15.91
C GLN A 30 -5.94 -13.70 -15.89
N PRO A 31 -5.44 -14.31 -16.98
CA PRO A 31 -4.04 -14.70 -17.08
C PRO A 31 -3.10 -13.50 -17.00
N PRO A 32 -1.96 -13.59 -16.29
CA PRO A 32 -0.90 -12.61 -16.42
C PRO A 32 -0.43 -12.53 -17.88
N ALA A 33 -0.33 -11.32 -18.43
CA ALA A 33 -0.01 -11.10 -19.83
C ALA A 33 1.22 -10.20 -19.97
N GLU A 34 2.21 -10.69 -20.72
CA GLU A 34 3.40 -9.95 -21.11
C GLU A 34 3.44 -9.80 -22.63
N PRO A 35 3.52 -8.56 -23.15
CA PRO A 35 3.61 -8.37 -24.59
C PRO A 35 4.84 -9.08 -25.17
N GLY A 36 4.63 -9.91 -26.20
CA GLY A 36 5.71 -10.59 -26.92
C GLY A 36 6.25 -11.87 -26.26
N ARG A 37 5.67 -12.31 -25.13
CA ARG A 37 6.11 -13.52 -24.43
C ARG A 37 4.93 -14.36 -23.93
N THR A 38 4.90 -15.64 -24.31
CA THR A 38 3.88 -16.59 -23.87
C THR A 38 4.30 -17.25 -22.56
N THR A 39 3.43 -17.29 -21.56
CA THR A 39 3.66 -18.05 -20.33
C THR A 39 3.19 -19.48 -20.52
N VAL A 40 4.10 -20.44 -20.47
CA VAL A 40 3.80 -21.87 -20.47
C VAL A 40 3.67 -22.34 -19.03
N GLN A 41 2.44 -22.63 -18.61
CA GLN A 41 2.15 -23.11 -17.26
C GLN A 41 1.96 -24.62 -17.28
N VAL A 42 2.84 -25.35 -16.59
CA VAL A 42 2.71 -26.80 -16.45
C VAL A 42 1.70 -27.12 -15.34
N ILE A 43 0.74 -27.99 -15.63
CA ILE A 43 -0.34 -28.35 -14.71
C ILE A 43 -0.21 -29.83 -14.31
N GLY A 44 -0.15 -30.06 -12.99
CA GLY A 44 -0.02 -31.39 -12.39
C GLY A 44 1.44 -31.88 -12.31
N ASP A 45 1.63 -33.05 -11.71
CA ASP A 45 2.96 -33.59 -11.37
C ASP A 45 3.42 -34.71 -12.33
N ASP A 46 2.60 -34.99 -13.33
CA ASP A 46 2.80 -36.06 -14.31
C ASP A 46 3.92 -35.75 -15.31
N LEU A 47 4.12 -34.45 -15.59
CA LEU A 47 5.19 -33.94 -16.44
C LEU A 47 6.45 -33.71 -15.61
N ARG A 48 7.30 -34.74 -15.50
CA ARG A 48 8.56 -34.66 -14.73
C ARG A 48 9.75 -34.12 -15.53
N ASP A 49 9.65 -34.10 -16.85
CA ASP A 49 10.71 -33.64 -17.75
C ASP A 49 10.16 -32.63 -18.76
N TRP A 50 10.79 -31.47 -18.81
CA TRP A 50 10.43 -30.35 -19.65
C TRP A 50 10.65 -30.62 -21.14
N GLU A 51 11.52 -31.55 -21.50
CA GLU A 51 11.70 -31.99 -22.89
C GLU A 51 10.44 -32.63 -23.47
N GLN A 52 9.58 -33.21 -22.61
CA GLN A 52 8.29 -33.77 -23.03
C GLN A 52 7.30 -32.70 -23.51
N LEU A 53 7.55 -31.42 -23.20
CA LEU A 53 6.75 -30.31 -23.71
C LEU A 53 7.07 -29.99 -25.17
N ALA A 54 8.25 -30.34 -25.68
CA ALA A 54 8.72 -29.87 -26.97
C ALA A 54 7.77 -30.21 -28.14
N PRO A 55 7.22 -31.44 -28.27
CA PRO A 55 6.26 -31.74 -29.33
C PRO A 55 4.96 -30.93 -29.23
N THR A 56 4.46 -30.76 -28.01
CA THR A 56 3.22 -30.00 -27.73
C THR A 56 3.41 -28.51 -28.03
N LEU A 57 4.53 -27.93 -27.61
CA LEU A 57 4.88 -26.54 -27.89
C LEU A 57 5.18 -26.33 -29.37
N ALA A 58 5.85 -27.27 -30.03
CA ALA A 58 6.09 -27.25 -31.48
C ALA A 58 4.76 -27.15 -32.26
N ALA A 59 3.75 -27.93 -31.87
CA ALA A 59 2.42 -27.88 -32.48
C ALA A 59 1.70 -26.53 -32.29
N HIS A 60 2.08 -25.76 -31.26
CA HIS A 60 1.51 -24.44 -30.94
C HIS A 60 2.49 -23.29 -31.21
N THR A 61 3.59 -23.50 -31.93
CA THR A 61 4.65 -22.49 -32.15
C THR A 61 4.13 -21.17 -32.72
N SER A 62 3.15 -21.22 -33.63
CA SER A 62 2.49 -20.02 -34.17
C SER A 62 1.71 -19.21 -33.12
N GLU A 63 1.27 -19.83 -32.03
CA GLU A 63 0.56 -19.21 -30.92
C GLU A 63 1.48 -18.76 -29.78
N VAL A 64 2.64 -19.42 -29.66
CA VAL A 64 3.62 -19.26 -28.60
C VAL A 64 4.56 -18.08 -28.86
N GLY A 65 4.82 -17.74 -30.13
CA GLY A 65 5.67 -16.61 -30.51
C GLY A 65 7.16 -16.92 -30.41
N THR A 66 7.99 -15.88 -30.25
CA THR A 66 9.47 -16.00 -30.27
C THR A 66 10.09 -16.16 -28.87
N SER A 67 9.29 -16.10 -27.80
CA SER A 67 9.76 -16.18 -26.42
C SER A 67 8.72 -16.84 -25.51
N VAL A 68 9.18 -17.76 -24.66
CA VAL A 68 8.38 -18.44 -23.64
C VAL A 68 8.91 -18.25 -22.24
N ARG A 69 8.00 -18.19 -21.27
CA ARG A 69 8.32 -18.36 -19.86
C ARG A 69 7.77 -19.67 -19.33
N LEU A 70 8.62 -20.46 -18.68
CA LEU A 70 8.22 -21.70 -18.05
C LEU A 70 7.81 -21.44 -16.59
N VAL A 71 6.61 -21.88 -16.21
CA VAL A 71 6.09 -21.80 -14.84
C VAL A 71 5.63 -23.19 -14.43
N SER A 72 6.24 -23.73 -13.37
CA SER A 72 5.85 -25.02 -12.78
C SER A 72 5.11 -24.88 -11.45
N PRO A 73 4.36 -25.93 -11.05
CA PRO A 73 3.91 -26.08 -9.68
C PRO A 73 5.12 -26.23 -8.73
N PRO A 74 4.99 -25.84 -7.44
CA PRO A 74 6.07 -25.97 -6.45
C PRO A 74 6.58 -27.41 -6.23
N ALA A 75 5.74 -28.43 -6.49
CA ALA A 75 6.06 -29.84 -6.31
C ALA A 75 6.87 -30.46 -7.48
N MET A 76 7.01 -29.73 -8.58
CA MET A 76 7.76 -30.17 -9.75
C MET A 76 9.19 -29.67 -9.67
N ASN A 77 10.16 -30.53 -9.98
CA ASN A 77 11.55 -30.09 -10.11
C ASN A 77 11.64 -28.99 -11.18
N PRO A 78 12.27 -27.86 -10.87
CA PRO A 78 12.49 -26.81 -11.87
C PRO A 78 13.26 -27.38 -13.06
N PRO A 79 13.06 -26.82 -14.28
CA PRO A 79 13.81 -27.26 -15.44
C PRO A 79 15.30 -27.08 -15.19
N SER A 80 16.10 -28.11 -15.46
CA SER A 80 17.54 -27.89 -15.55
C SER A 80 17.80 -26.88 -16.67
N ILE A 81 18.80 -26.02 -16.51
CA ILE A 81 19.22 -25.06 -17.56
C ILE A 81 19.50 -25.80 -18.88
N ALA A 82 20.04 -27.02 -18.81
CA ALA A 82 20.28 -27.87 -19.97
C ALA A 82 18.98 -28.28 -20.70
N SER A 83 17.95 -28.66 -19.95
CA SER A 83 16.63 -29.01 -20.51
C SER A 83 15.96 -27.81 -21.15
N ALA A 84 15.99 -26.65 -20.48
CA ALA A 84 15.44 -25.40 -21.02
C ALA A 84 16.18 -24.94 -22.29
N ARG A 85 17.50 -25.12 -22.35
CA ARG A 85 18.29 -24.85 -23.56
C ARG A 85 17.92 -25.78 -24.71
N ARG A 86 17.83 -27.09 -24.49
CA ARG A 86 17.42 -28.03 -25.54
C ARG A 86 16.04 -27.69 -26.09
N LEU A 87 15.11 -27.31 -25.22
CA LEU A 87 13.77 -26.85 -25.63
C LEU A 87 13.85 -25.60 -26.52
N GLY A 88 14.65 -24.60 -26.11
CA GLY A 88 14.87 -23.37 -26.89
C GLY A 88 15.54 -23.64 -28.25
N ASP A 89 16.58 -24.47 -28.27
CA ASP A 89 17.30 -24.85 -29.50
C ASP A 89 16.42 -25.62 -30.47
N GLN A 90 15.57 -26.53 -29.96
CA GLN A 90 14.66 -27.33 -30.78
C GLN A 90 13.53 -26.48 -31.41
N LEU A 91 13.03 -25.48 -30.68
CA LEU A 91 11.92 -24.63 -31.11
C LEU A 91 12.39 -23.34 -31.80
N GLY A 92 13.66 -22.97 -31.68
CA GLY A 92 14.20 -21.71 -32.19
C GLY A 92 13.65 -20.47 -31.47
N ILE A 93 13.35 -20.59 -30.16
CA ILE A 93 12.74 -19.53 -29.34
C ILE A 93 13.58 -19.21 -28.11
N GLU A 94 13.41 -18.01 -27.57
CA GLU A 94 13.93 -17.66 -26.24
C GLU A 94 13.14 -18.40 -25.15
N VAL A 95 13.84 -18.98 -24.17
CA VAL A 95 13.24 -19.66 -23.02
C VAL A 95 13.66 -18.94 -21.74
N VAL A 96 12.67 -18.47 -20.98
CA VAL A 96 12.82 -17.92 -19.64
C VAL A 96 12.40 -18.97 -18.63
N ALA A 97 13.34 -19.47 -17.83
CA ALA A 97 13.10 -20.62 -16.96
C ALA A 97 13.68 -20.39 -15.55
N PRO A 98 12.99 -20.82 -14.47
CA PRO A 98 13.56 -20.82 -13.14
C PRO A 98 14.43 -22.07 -12.94
N ASP A 99 15.48 -21.97 -12.12
CA ASP A 99 16.28 -23.13 -11.67
C ASP A 99 15.92 -23.61 -10.25
N GLY A 100 14.89 -23.01 -9.65
CA GLY A 100 14.40 -23.29 -8.30
C GLY A 100 12.87 -23.30 -8.21
N PRO A 101 12.30 -23.73 -7.07
CA PRO A 101 10.86 -23.68 -6.83
C PRO A 101 10.31 -22.26 -6.95
N LEU A 102 9.13 -22.12 -7.55
CA LEU A 102 8.47 -20.83 -7.70
C LEU A 102 7.53 -20.53 -6.53
N LEU A 103 7.67 -19.32 -5.98
CA LEU A 103 6.72 -18.71 -5.06
C LEU A 103 5.96 -17.58 -5.79
N PRO A 104 4.69 -17.80 -6.16
CA PRO A 104 3.86 -16.74 -6.74
C PRO A 104 3.40 -15.76 -5.66
N ALA A 105 3.52 -14.48 -5.93
CA ALA A 105 2.99 -13.41 -5.10
C ALA A 105 1.60 -12.97 -5.57
N ARG A 106 0.81 -12.36 -4.67
CA ARG A 106 -0.53 -11.87 -4.99
C ARG A 106 -0.56 -10.73 -6.00
N ASP A 107 0.53 -9.98 -6.13
CA ASP A 107 0.68 -8.92 -7.13
C ASP A 107 0.97 -9.47 -8.54
N GLY A 108 1.02 -10.81 -8.69
CA GLY A 108 1.32 -11.48 -9.95
C GLY A 108 2.83 -11.59 -10.23
N SER A 109 3.68 -11.11 -9.31
CA SER A 109 5.11 -11.38 -9.37
C SER A 109 5.43 -12.81 -8.93
N MET A 110 6.60 -13.29 -9.33
CA MET A 110 7.09 -14.63 -9.03
C MET A 110 8.51 -14.52 -8.48
N PHE A 111 8.79 -15.33 -7.48
CA PHE A 111 10.09 -15.42 -6.84
C PHE A 111 10.62 -16.85 -6.95
N VAL A 112 11.89 -17.01 -7.29
CA VAL A 112 12.57 -18.32 -7.26
C VAL A 112 13.14 -18.51 -5.87
N LEU A 113 12.65 -19.52 -5.14
CA LEU A 113 13.13 -19.86 -3.81
C LEU A 113 14.47 -20.57 -3.88
N GLY A 114 15.45 -20.04 -3.15
CA GLY A 114 16.76 -20.66 -2.98
C GLY A 114 17.87 -19.61 -2.85
N PRO A 115 18.98 -19.94 -2.16
CA PRO A 115 20.05 -18.99 -1.86
C PRO A 115 20.74 -18.44 -3.12
N ASP A 116 20.85 -19.26 -4.17
CA ASP A 116 21.50 -18.93 -5.45
C ASP A 116 20.55 -19.15 -6.64
N ALA A 117 19.27 -19.41 -6.35
CA ALA A 117 18.27 -19.70 -7.36
C ALA A 117 17.85 -18.44 -8.11
N SER A 118 17.49 -18.59 -9.38
CA SER A 118 17.30 -17.51 -10.31
C SER A 118 16.42 -17.85 -11.50
N TRP A 119 15.89 -16.80 -12.10
CA TRP A 119 15.42 -16.83 -13.46
C TRP A 119 16.60 -16.79 -14.44
N TRP A 120 16.51 -17.62 -15.47
CA TRP A 120 17.47 -17.69 -16.56
C TRP A 120 16.79 -17.30 -17.87
N ILE A 121 17.46 -16.45 -18.63
CA ILE A 121 17.11 -16.17 -20.04
C ILE A 121 18.07 -16.98 -20.91
N ILE A 122 17.49 -17.81 -21.77
CA ILE A 122 18.20 -18.75 -22.62
C ILE A 122 17.78 -18.50 -24.06
N GLU A 123 18.69 -17.96 -24.85
CA GLU A 123 18.52 -17.75 -26.28
C GLU A 123 19.28 -18.82 -27.06
N ALA A 124 18.73 -19.23 -28.21
CA ALA A 124 19.37 -20.22 -29.07
C ALA A 124 20.76 -19.73 -29.52
N GLY A 125 21.79 -20.53 -29.27
CA GLY A 125 23.18 -20.19 -29.63
C GLY A 125 23.89 -19.17 -28.73
N ALA A 126 23.24 -18.65 -27.67
CA ALA A 126 23.87 -17.73 -26.72
C ALA A 126 24.15 -18.39 -25.35
N ALA A 127 25.01 -17.76 -24.56
CA ALA A 127 25.21 -18.14 -23.17
C ALA A 127 23.94 -17.85 -22.35
N ALA A 128 23.54 -18.76 -21.46
CA ALA A 128 22.39 -18.54 -20.58
C ALA A 128 22.73 -17.42 -19.60
N ARG A 129 21.80 -16.49 -19.40
CA ARG A 129 21.99 -15.32 -18.55
C ARG A 129 21.11 -15.38 -17.32
N GLN A 130 21.73 -15.26 -16.15
CA GLN A 130 21.04 -15.13 -14.88
C GLN A 130 20.43 -13.73 -14.74
N VAL A 131 19.20 -13.64 -14.21
CA VAL A 131 18.44 -12.37 -14.11
C VAL A 131 18.12 -12.01 -12.65
N GLY A 132 18.34 -12.95 -11.73
CA GLY A 132 17.97 -12.82 -10.33
C GLY A 132 16.70 -13.60 -9.97
N PRO A 133 16.37 -13.68 -8.67
CA PRO A 133 15.27 -14.52 -8.19
C PRO A 133 13.89 -13.91 -8.42
N HIS A 134 13.80 -12.60 -8.69
CA HIS A 134 12.51 -11.92 -8.90
C HIS A 134 12.11 -11.84 -10.37
N HIS A 135 10.82 -12.02 -10.60
CA HIS A 135 10.19 -11.74 -11.89
C HIS A 135 8.82 -11.04 -11.72
N PRO A 136 8.55 -9.89 -12.35
CA PRO A 136 9.53 -9.06 -13.04
C PRO A 136 10.60 -8.56 -12.07
N THR A 137 11.79 -8.31 -12.57
CA THR A 137 12.93 -7.80 -11.79
C THR A 137 12.59 -6.41 -11.24
N PRO A 138 12.49 -6.23 -9.91
CA PRO A 138 12.28 -4.92 -9.32
C PRO A 138 13.55 -4.06 -9.46
N TRP A 139 13.39 -2.74 -9.40
CA TRP A 139 14.47 -1.76 -9.61
C TRP A 139 15.66 -1.91 -8.67
N TRP A 140 15.49 -2.61 -7.54
CA TRP A 140 16.51 -2.85 -6.52
C TRP A 140 17.15 -4.26 -6.59
N ALA A 141 16.66 -5.16 -7.45
CA ALA A 141 17.01 -6.59 -7.42
C ALA A 141 18.48 -6.93 -7.70
N GLU A 142 19.21 -6.04 -8.36
CA GLU A 142 20.63 -6.26 -8.69
C GLU A 142 21.54 -6.17 -7.46
N HIS A 143 21.00 -5.77 -6.29
CA HIS A 143 21.81 -5.45 -5.12
C HIS A 143 21.60 -6.44 -3.99
N ARG A 144 22.70 -7.05 -3.57
CA ARG A 144 22.81 -7.88 -2.39
C ARG A 144 23.95 -7.32 -1.53
N PRO A 145 23.71 -7.01 -0.25
CA PRO A 145 24.79 -6.67 0.67
C PRO A 145 25.83 -7.79 0.71
N THR A 146 27.08 -7.43 0.48
CA THR A 146 28.27 -8.28 0.49
C THR A 146 28.88 -8.40 1.89
N THR A 147 28.68 -7.38 2.73
CA THR A 147 29.25 -7.30 4.08
C THR A 147 28.43 -8.04 5.15
N ALA A 148 27.16 -8.31 4.87
CA ALA A 148 26.27 -9.06 5.74
C ALA A 148 26.23 -10.53 5.30
N THR A 149 27.09 -11.37 5.89
CA THR A 149 27.16 -12.81 5.61
C THR A 149 25.81 -13.53 5.76
N ASP A 150 24.92 -12.96 6.59
CA ASP A 150 23.61 -13.53 6.93
C ASP A 150 22.43 -12.96 6.14
N TRP A 151 22.67 -12.08 5.16
CA TRP A 151 21.60 -11.49 4.35
C TRP A 151 20.90 -12.53 3.45
N VAL A 152 19.56 -12.56 3.52
CA VAL A 152 18.69 -13.45 2.74
C VAL A 152 17.80 -12.63 1.81
N THR A 153 17.84 -12.92 0.51
CA THR A 153 16.90 -12.32 -0.44
C THR A 153 15.50 -12.92 -0.26
N ILE A 154 14.48 -12.07 -0.19
CA ILE A 154 13.07 -12.45 -0.05
C ILE A 154 12.23 -11.79 -1.16
N PRO A 155 10.98 -12.21 -1.39
CA PRO A 155 10.14 -11.61 -2.44
C PRO A 155 9.98 -10.08 -2.32
N ALA A 156 9.86 -9.57 -1.09
CA ALA A 156 9.64 -8.15 -0.83
C ALA A 156 10.91 -7.26 -0.86
N GLY A 157 12.10 -7.87 -0.81
CA GLY A 157 13.36 -7.16 -0.59
C GLY A 157 14.42 -8.11 -0.03
N GLY A 158 14.95 -7.81 1.15
CA GLY A 158 15.79 -8.77 1.85
C GLY A 158 15.62 -8.74 3.36
N TRP A 159 16.20 -9.75 3.97
CA TRP A 159 16.00 -10.13 5.35
C TRP A 159 17.35 -10.31 6.02
N LEU A 160 17.49 -9.67 7.18
CA LEU A 160 18.65 -9.77 8.06
C LEU A 160 18.21 -10.49 9.35
N PRO A 161 18.46 -11.81 9.47
CA PRO A 161 18.17 -12.57 10.68
C PRO A 161 19.08 -12.13 11.84
N GLY A 162 18.66 -12.41 13.06
CA GLY A 162 19.39 -12.06 14.29
C GLY A 162 20.49 -13.04 14.68
N GLY A 163 20.42 -14.26 14.15
CA GLY A 163 21.43 -15.31 14.32
C GLY A 163 21.95 -15.82 12.98
N GLU A 164 22.41 -17.07 12.97
CA GLU A 164 22.89 -17.73 11.76
C GLU A 164 21.81 -17.74 10.67
N ARG A 165 22.26 -17.52 9.43
CA ARG A 165 21.44 -17.68 8.24
C ARG A 165 20.80 -19.08 8.22
N PRO A 166 19.48 -19.19 7.96
CA PRO A 166 18.86 -20.49 7.76
C PRO A 166 19.50 -21.23 6.57
N ASP A 167 19.88 -22.50 6.78
CA ASP A 167 20.46 -23.37 5.73
C ASP A 167 19.53 -23.54 4.52
N ALA A 168 18.22 -23.50 4.76
CA ALA A 168 17.20 -23.56 3.73
C ALA A 168 16.03 -22.62 4.06
N ALA A 169 15.44 -22.03 3.02
CA ALA A 169 14.20 -21.28 3.18
C ALA A 169 13.07 -22.25 3.58
N VAL A 170 12.40 -21.97 4.69
CA VAL A 170 11.17 -22.69 5.08
C VAL A 170 10.02 -22.10 4.26
N PRO A 171 9.36 -22.86 3.36
CA PRO A 171 8.37 -22.29 2.43
C PRO A 171 7.20 -21.58 3.10
N ASP A 172 6.85 -21.98 4.32
CA ASP A 172 5.76 -21.42 5.12
C ASP A 172 6.20 -20.30 6.08
N ASP A 173 7.46 -19.84 5.99
CA ASP A 173 7.94 -18.72 6.80
C ASP A 173 7.21 -17.43 6.41
N LEU A 174 6.73 -16.71 7.42
CA LEU A 174 5.96 -15.48 7.23
C LEU A 174 6.75 -14.40 6.50
N VAL A 175 8.08 -14.40 6.62
CA VAL A 175 8.95 -13.45 5.92
C VAL A 175 8.82 -13.54 4.40
N LEU A 176 8.49 -14.72 3.86
CA LEU A 176 8.28 -14.94 2.43
C LEU A 176 6.91 -14.41 1.95
N ALA A 177 5.97 -14.21 2.87
CA ALA A 177 4.62 -13.71 2.57
C ALA A 177 4.51 -12.17 2.63
N VAL A 178 5.61 -11.48 2.96
CA VAL A 178 5.63 -10.02 3.05
C VAL A 178 5.28 -9.41 1.69
N PRO A 179 4.29 -8.50 1.61
CA PRO A 179 3.98 -7.77 0.39
C PRO A 179 5.18 -6.93 -0.07
N ARG A 180 5.54 -7.07 -1.34
CA ARG A 180 6.53 -6.21 -1.97
C ARG A 180 5.98 -4.80 -2.08
N HIS A 181 6.81 -3.82 -1.76
CA HIS A 181 6.51 -2.41 -2.02
C HIS A 181 7.12 -1.99 -3.36
N ASP A 182 6.35 -1.25 -4.13
CA ASP A 182 6.73 -0.87 -5.50
C ASP A 182 7.79 0.25 -5.54
N SER A 183 7.78 1.12 -4.53
CA SER A 183 8.66 2.28 -4.43
C SER A 183 9.67 2.20 -3.29
N LEU A 184 9.59 1.17 -2.43
CA LEU A 184 10.44 1.02 -1.25
C LEU A 184 11.10 -0.35 -1.30
N PHE A 185 12.34 -0.41 -0.85
CA PHE A 185 13.02 -1.66 -0.56
C PHE A 185 12.68 -2.09 0.86
N THR A 186 12.02 -3.25 1.00
CA THR A 186 11.68 -3.79 2.31
C THR A 186 12.87 -4.55 2.89
N MET A 187 13.42 -4.05 4.00
CA MET A 187 14.41 -4.72 4.82
C MET A 187 13.71 -5.29 6.06
N VAL A 188 13.58 -6.62 6.13
CA VAL A 188 13.10 -7.31 7.32
C VAL A 188 14.27 -7.54 8.27
N VAL A 189 14.09 -7.27 9.56
CA VAL A 189 15.14 -7.33 10.58
C VAL A 189 14.69 -8.23 11.74
N GLY A 190 15.52 -9.21 12.08
CA GLY A 190 15.28 -10.19 13.13
C GLY A 190 14.56 -11.45 12.64
N ALA A 191 14.43 -12.44 13.53
CA ALA A 191 13.58 -13.60 13.33
C ALA A 191 12.99 -14.06 14.67
N PRO A 192 11.85 -14.76 14.68
CA PRO A 192 11.41 -15.51 15.85
C PRO A 192 12.49 -16.47 16.36
N ASP A 193 12.54 -16.65 17.68
CA ASP A 193 13.46 -17.52 18.41
C ASP A 193 14.96 -17.18 18.21
N GLN A 194 15.26 -15.98 17.70
CA GLN A 194 16.61 -15.46 17.52
C GLN A 194 16.86 -14.20 18.37
N PRO A 195 18.13 -13.90 18.71
CA PRO A 195 18.46 -12.64 19.37
C PRO A 195 18.17 -11.42 18.46
N PRO A 196 18.00 -10.22 19.02
CA PRO A 196 17.91 -8.98 18.24
C PRO A 196 19.15 -8.79 17.34
N VAL A 197 18.95 -8.23 16.15
CA VAL A 197 20.06 -7.87 15.25
C VAL A 197 20.89 -6.76 15.88
N ALA A 198 22.22 -6.93 15.92
CA ALA A 198 23.12 -5.91 16.44
C ALA A 198 23.10 -4.65 15.55
N ARG A 199 23.14 -3.48 16.19
CA ARG A 199 23.07 -2.18 15.51
C ARG A 199 24.19 -1.99 14.48
N GLU A 200 25.39 -2.46 14.80
CA GLU A 200 26.56 -2.36 13.93
C GLU A 200 26.36 -3.17 12.63
N THR A 201 25.78 -4.37 12.75
CA THR A 201 25.46 -5.24 11.60
C THR A 201 24.38 -4.59 10.74
N LEU A 202 23.34 -4.02 11.35
CA LEU A 202 22.29 -3.29 10.65
C LEU A 202 22.85 -2.12 9.85
N LEU A 203 23.68 -1.28 10.49
CA LEU A 203 24.31 -0.12 9.86
C LEU A 203 25.25 -0.53 8.72
N ALA A 204 26.09 -1.56 8.92
CA ALA A 204 26.99 -2.07 7.89
C ALA A 204 26.22 -2.61 6.67
N SER A 205 25.10 -3.29 6.90
CA SER A 205 24.24 -3.83 5.83
C SER A 205 23.64 -2.72 4.97
N VAL A 206 23.15 -1.65 5.60
CA VAL A 206 22.57 -0.50 4.87
C VAL A 206 23.65 0.35 4.19
N ALA A 207 24.85 0.45 4.77
CA ALA A 207 25.97 1.16 4.17
C ALA A 207 26.42 0.54 2.84
N ASP A 208 26.23 -0.77 2.67
CA ASP A 208 26.57 -1.49 1.43
C ASP A 208 25.47 -1.41 0.35
N LEU A 209 24.27 -0.92 0.71
CA LEU A 209 23.21 -0.69 -0.27
C LEU A 209 23.50 0.56 -1.11
N PRO A 210 23.19 0.56 -2.42
CA PRO A 210 23.30 1.75 -3.26
C PRO A 210 22.45 2.91 -2.75
N ALA A 211 22.87 4.14 -3.04
CA ALA A 211 22.13 5.34 -2.64
C ALA A 211 20.63 5.31 -3.03
N PRO A 212 20.23 4.93 -4.25
CA PRO A 212 18.81 4.86 -4.60
C PRO A 212 17.98 3.89 -3.75
N VAL A 213 18.61 2.80 -3.29
CA VAL A 213 17.97 1.80 -2.41
C VAL A 213 17.91 2.33 -0.99
N ARG A 214 19.01 2.91 -0.51
CA ARG A 214 19.17 3.49 0.83
C ARG A 214 18.20 4.63 1.11
N GLU A 215 17.91 5.45 0.10
CA GLU A 215 16.97 6.57 0.19
C GLU A 215 15.50 6.16 0.29
N ARG A 216 15.20 4.87 0.03
CA ARG A 216 13.83 4.34 -0.12
C ARG A 216 13.65 3.05 0.69
N LEU A 217 14.00 3.08 1.97
CA LEU A 217 13.98 1.91 2.85
C LEU A 217 12.70 1.82 3.67
N LEU A 218 12.10 0.63 3.69
CA LEU A 218 11.10 0.22 4.67
C LEU A 218 11.72 -0.86 5.57
N VAL A 219 11.93 -0.52 6.84
CA VAL A 219 12.48 -1.42 7.86
C VAL A 219 11.33 -2.07 8.63
N VAL A 220 11.33 -3.39 8.68
CA VAL A 220 10.24 -4.19 9.25
C VAL A 220 10.79 -5.10 10.33
N ALA A 221 10.26 -5.00 11.56
CA ALA A 221 10.65 -5.92 12.63
C ALA A 221 9.98 -7.31 12.45
N TYR A 222 10.77 -8.38 12.63
CA TYR A 222 10.28 -9.76 12.63
C TYR A 222 10.81 -10.52 13.84
N GLY A 223 9.94 -10.83 14.81
CA GLY A 223 10.33 -11.49 16.06
C GLY A 223 10.66 -10.47 17.17
N PRO A 224 11.90 -10.42 17.69
CA PRO A 224 12.25 -9.48 18.76
C PRO A 224 12.04 -8.02 18.35
N GLU A 225 11.69 -7.17 19.31
CA GLU A 225 11.50 -5.72 19.09
C GLU A 225 12.77 -5.05 18.53
N GLN A 226 12.60 -4.09 17.64
CA GLN A 226 13.66 -3.40 16.87
C GLN A 226 13.40 -1.88 16.85
N ASP A 227 12.90 -1.31 17.95
CA ASP A 227 12.35 0.05 18.01
C ASP A 227 13.32 1.16 17.56
N ASP A 228 14.63 0.94 17.71
CA ASP A 228 15.68 1.91 17.32
C ASP A 228 16.25 1.68 15.91
N ALA A 229 15.84 0.62 15.19
CA ALA A 229 16.43 0.26 13.90
C ALA A 229 16.21 1.36 12.84
N ALA A 230 14.96 1.78 12.63
CA ALA A 230 14.65 2.83 11.65
C ALA A 230 15.19 4.22 12.07
N PRO A 231 15.04 4.68 13.33
CA PRO A 231 15.66 5.92 13.81
C PRO A 231 17.19 5.94 13.64
N ALA A 232 17.89 4.87 14.03
CA ALA A 232 19.34 4.79 13.91
C ALA A 232 19.81 4.91 12.45
N LEU A 233 19.12 4.24 11.52
CA LEU A 233 19.43 4.31 10.10
C LEU A 233 19.19 5.72 9.52
N ALA A 234 18.06 6.35 9.86
CA ALA A 234 17.76 7.70 9.43
C ALA A 234 18.83 8.70 9.92
N ALA A 235 19.23 8.59 11.19
CA ALA A 235 20.25 9.46 11.79
C ALA A 235 21.64 9.25 11.19
N THR A 236 22.05 8.00 10.93
CA THR A 236 23.39 7.72 10.39
C THR A 236 23.53 8.07 8.92
N PHE A 237 22.49 7.85 8.11
CA PHE A 237 22.58 8.03 6.65
C PHE A 237 21.95 9.32 6.15
N GLY A 238 21.23 10.07 6.99
CA GLY A 238 20.57 11.32 6.59
C GLY A 238 19.47 11.09 5.53
N VAL A 239 18.84 9.91 5.53
CA VAL A 239 17.81 9.51 4.57
C VAL A 239 16.47 9.28 5.26
N ARG A 240 15.38 9.27 4.49
CA ARG A 240 14.06 8.89 5.01
C ARG A 240 13.98 7.37 5.14
N VAL A 241 13.54 6.89 6.30
CA VAL A 241 13.39 5.46 6.58
C VAL A 241 12.00 5.20 7.15
N TYR A 242 11.22 4.39 6.45
CA TYR A 242 9.91 3.97 6.94
C TYR A 242 10.13 2.81 7.91
N GLY A 243 9.44 2.82 9.05
CA GLY A 243 9.45 1.73 10.02
C GLY A 243 8.10 1.03 10.07
N ALA A 244 8.09 -0.28 10.24
CA ALA A 244 6.90 -1.02 10.62
C ALA A 244 7.17 -1.83 11.87
N ASP A 245 6.41 -1.51 12.92
CA ASP A 245 6.37 -2.29 14.14
C ASP A 245 5.52 -3.53 13.80
N GLY A 246 6.18 -4.62 13.40
CA GLY A 246 5.56 -5.87 12.99
C GLY A 246 5.57 -6.14 11.48
N LEU A 247 5.24 -7.39 11.12
CA LEU A 247 5.39 -7.93 9.77
C LEU A 247 4.13 -7.66 8.92
N PRO A 248 4.26 -6.97 7.76
CA PRO A 248 3.19 -6.82 6.79
C PRO A 248 2.86 -8.16 6.13
N GLY A 249 1.58 -8.47 5.98
CA GLY A 249 1.11 -9.69 5.34
C GLY A 249 -0.24 -9.47 4.66
N TYR A 250 -0.62 -10.39 3.77
CA TYR A 250 -1.95 -10.36 3.17
C TYR A 250 -3.02 -10.89 4.13
N GLY A 251 -4.03 -10.08 4.38
CA GLY A 251 -5.23 -10.51 5.07
C GLY A 251 -6.16 -11.36 4.18
N PRO A 252 -7.25 -11.88 4.76
CA PRO A 252 -8.17 -12.78 4.05
C PRO A 252 -8.79 -12.16 2.79
N ALA A 253 -9.00 -10.85 2.76
CA ALA A 253 -9.55 -10.13 1.61
C ALA A 253 -8.47 -9.59 0.66
N GLY A 254 -7.18 -9.88 0.93
CA GLY A 254 -6.04 -9.43 0.12
C GLY A 254 -5.51 -8.04 0.43
N GLU A 255 -6.02 -7.44 1.49
CA GLU A 255 -5.50 -6.22 2.10
C GLU A 255 -4.14 -6.45 2.78
N ILE A 256 -3.30 -5.42 2.84
CA ILE A 256 -2.03 -5.49 3.59
C ILE A 256 -2.33 -5.18 5.07
N VAL A 257 -1.95 -6.09 5.95
CA VAL A 257 -2.12 -5.99 7.40
C VAL A 257 -0.75 -6.13 8.06
N VAL A 258 -0.39 -5.19 8.93
CA VAL A 258 0.82 -5.30 9.76
C VAL A 258 0.46 -5.97 11.08
N ARG A 259 1.20 -7.01 11.46
CA ARG A 259 0.98 -7.76 12.70
C ARG A 259 2.28 -7.90 13.47
N ALA A 260 2.22 -7.67 14.78
CA ALA A 260 3.30 -8.06 15.65
C ALA A 260 3.55 -9.57 15.50
N VAL A 261 4.80 -9.97 15.39
CA VAL A 261 5.21 -11.36 15.53
C VAL A 261 6.07 -11.40 16.78
N ALA A 262 5.59 -12.07 17.83
CA ALA A 262 6.32 -12.16 19.08
C ALA A 262 7.62 -12.96 18.89
N ALA A 263 8.52 -12.84 19.87
CA ALA A 263 9.78 -13.58 19.86
C ALA A 263 9.59 -15.10 19.74
N ASP A 264 8.47 -15.67 20.22
CA ASP A 264 8.15 -17.10 20.08
C ASP A 264 7.38 -17.47 18.79
N GLY A 265 7.35 -16.55 17.80
CA GLY A 265 6.68 -16.73 16.52
C GLY A 265 5.16 -16.57 16.57
N ARG A 266 4.56 -16.34 17.75
CA ARG A 266 3.11 -16.12 17.85
C ARG A 266 2.71 -14.78 17.25
N ARG A 267 1.61 -14.81 16.47
CA ARG A 267 1.03 -13.61 15.87
C ARG A 267 0.29 -12.80 16.95
N GLY A 268 0.74 -11.58 17.17
CA GLY A 268 0.17 -10.61 18.09
C GLY A 268 -0.91 -9.72 17.45
N PRO A 269 -1.34 -8.67 18.16
CA PRO A 269 -2.32 -7.71 17.66
C PRO A 269 -1.82 -6.99 16.40
N ARG A 270 -2.76 -6.40 15.65
CA ARG A 270 -2.43 -5.54 14.51
C ARG A 270 -1.69 -4.30 14.99
N GLN A 271 -0.70 -3.86 14.23
CA GLN A 271 0.11 -2.68 14.52
C GLN A 271 0.09 -1.72 13.35
N CYS A 272 0.52 -0.46 13.57
CA CYS A 272 0.58 0.57 12.54
C CYS A 272 2.03 0.73 12.07
N ALA A 273 2.24 1.01 10.78
CA ALA A 273 3.54 1.46 10.29
C ALA A 273 3.81 2.90 10.78
N ARG A 274 5.05 3.21 11.16
CA ARG A 274 5.50 4.51 11.65
C ARG A 274 6.54 5.08 10.69
N THR A 275 6.41 6.34 10.31
CA THR A 275 7.40 6.98 9.42
C THR A 275 8.47 7.68 10.24
N PHE A 276 9.74 7.46 9.90
CA PHE A 276 10.87 8.20 10.48
C PHE A 276 11.61 8.97 9.38
N ALA A 277 11.76 10.28 9.53
CA ALA A 277 12.51 11.11 8.59
C ALA A 277 13.36 12.11 9.37
N GLN A 278 14.65 12.16 9.04
CA GLN A 278 15.53 13.23 9.50
C GLN A 278 15.67 14.24 8.35
N ALA A 279 15.38 15.52 8.63
CA ALA A 279 15.74 16.58 7.70
C ALA A 279 17.27 16.66 7.64
N PRO A 280 17.90 16.85 6.46
CA PRO A 280 19.32 17.11 6.41
C PRO A 280 19.60 18.38 7.22
N GLU A 281 20.50 18.32 8.19
CA GLU A 281 21.03 19.53 8.81
C GLU A 281 21.69 20.35 7.69
N GLU A 282 21.10 21.51 7.38
CA GLU A 282 21.83 22.57 6.69
C GLU A 282 23.06 22.88 7.54
N THR A 283 24.21 22.38 7.11
CA THR A 283 25.50 22.84 7.60
C THR A 283 25.67 24.28 7.11
N GLU A 284 25.05 25.23 7.80
CA GLU A 284 25.28 26.65 7.61
C GLU A 284 26.72 26.97 8.05
N GLY A 285 27.63 26.95 7.07
CA GLY A 285 28.87 27.69 7.16
C GLY A 285 28.57 29.19 7.17
N ARG A 286 28.54 29.79 8.37
CA ARG A 286 28.75 31.24 8.55
C ARG A 286 29.73 31.47 9.71
N PRO A 287 30.69 32.42 9.59
CA PRO A 287 31.86 32.45 10.45
C PRO A 287 31.49 32.90 11.87
N ALA A 288 32.09 32.25 12.86
CA ALA A 288 32.03 32.65 14.25
C ALA A 288 32.65 34.05 14.46
N LEU A 289 31.84 34.99 14.94
CA LEU A 289 32.33 36.12 15.70
C LEU A 289 32.58 35.66 17.13
N ARG A 290 33.74 36.07 17.65
CA ARG A 290 34.40 35.62 18.87
C ARG A 290 33.84 36.22 20.17
N ASP A 291 34.06 35.42 21.21
CA ASP A 291 34.38 35.73 22.63
C ASP A 291 33.28 36.08 23.66
N GLY A 292 32.90 35.05 24.43
CA GLY A 292 33.13 34.96 25.90
C GLY A 292 31.92 35.13 26.85
N PRO A 293 31.96 34.63 28.11
CA PRO A 293 32.67 33.46 28.64
C PRO A 293 31.73 32.40 29.29
N SER A 294 32.31 31.20 29.42
CA SER A 294 31.91 30.03 30.23
C SER A 294 31.06 30.27 31.48
N ALA A 295 29.93 29.56 31.58
CA ALA A 295 29.29 29.17 32.83
C ALA A 295 29.05 27.65 32.82
N SER A 296 29.50 27.00 33.90
CA SER A 296 29.51 25.56 34.14
C SER A 296 28.11 24.92 34.24
N PRO A 297 28.00 23.60 34.06
CA PRO A 297 26.74 22.87 34.12
C PRO A 297 26.38 22.55 35.58
N ASP A 298 25.48 23.33 36.16
CA ASP A 298 24.73 22.94 37.36
C ASP A 298 23.53 23.88 37.51
N GLU A 299 22.37 23.41 37.04
CA GLU A 299 21.07 23.55 37.71
C GLU A 299 20.00 23.06 36.74
N TRP A 300 19.48 21.86 37.00
CA TRP A 300 18.21 21.42 36.47
C TRP A 300 17.12 22.20 37.21
N PRO A 301 16.32 23.07 36.57
CA PRO A 301 15.09 23.51 37.18
C PRO A 301 14.11 22.34 37.06
N ALA A 302 13.92 21.65 38.18
CA ALA A 302 12.73 20.88 38.43
C ALA A 302 11.49 21.75 38.14
N GLY A 303 10.54 21.17 37.41
CA GLY A 303 9.17 21.70 37.29
C GLY A 303 9.00 22.82 36.27
N THR A 304 8.76 22.46 35.01
CA THR A 304 7.75 23.22 34.26
C THR A 304 6.44 22.48 34.42
N SER A 305 5.63 23.04 35.31
CA SER A 305 4.25 22.66 35.56
C SER A 305 3.47 22.49 34.26
N ALA A 306 2.59 21.49 34.27
CA ALA A 306 1.45 21.41 33.40
C ALA A 306 0.57 22.65 33.56
N THR A 307 0.76 23.68 32.73
CA THR A 307 -0.31 24.57 32.22
C THR A 307 0.22 25.53 31.16
N ASP A 308 -0.02 25.19 29.88
CA ASP A 308 -0.41 26.14 28.82
C ASP A 308 -1.02 25.32 27.65
N ILE A 309 -2.29 24.88 27.77
CA ILE A 309 -3.49 25.48 27.19
C ILE A 309 -3.43 25.67 25.65
N ALA A 310 -4.04 24.73 24.93
CA ALA A 310 -4.82 24.91 23.70
C ALA A 310 -4.38 25.99 22.68
N ALA A 311 -3.17 25.92 22.13
CA ALA A 311 -2.85 26.65 20.91
C ALA A 311 -3.36 25.86 19.69
N GLU A 312 -4.50 26.27 19.14
CA GLU A 312 -4.97 25.79 17.84
C GLU A 312 -3.92 26.05 16.76
N ALA A 313 -3.68 25.05 15.91
CA ALA A 313 -2.72 25.14 14.82
C ALA A 313 -3.27 26.04 13.69
N PRO A 314 -2.43 26.86 13.03
CA PRO A 314 -2.86 27.54 11.81
C PRO A 314 -3.22 26.51 10.74
N LEU A 315 -4.24 26.80 9.93
CA LEU A 315 -4.53 25.97 8.77
C LEU A 315 -3.36 26.00 7.78
N PRO A 316 -2.94 24.85 7.23
CA PRO A 316 -1.91 24.82 6.21
C PRO A 316 -2.42 25.54 4.94
N PRO A 317 -1.49 26.08 4.12
CA PRO A 317 -1.84 26.77 2.89
C PRO A 317 -2.64 25.86 1.96
N VAL A 318 -3.59 26.45 1.24
CA VAL A 318 -4.42 25.75 0.26
C VAL A 318 -3.54 25.26 -0.89
N ARG A 319 -3.10 23.99 -0.84
CA ARG A 319 -2.37 23.36 -1.95
C ARG A 319 -3.29 22.90 -3.06
N VAL A 320 -4.47 22.40 -2.71
CA VAL A 320 -5.50 21.94 -3.65
C VAL A 320 -6.88 22.36 -3.15
N ARG A 321 -7.73 22.78 -4.09
CA ARG A 321 -9.13 23.13 -3.81
C ARG A 321 -10.05 21.93 -4.03
N PRO A 322 -11.16 21.80 -3.28
CA PRO A 322 -12.14 20.72 -3.48
C PRO A 322 -12.69 20.64 -4.92
N ASP A 323 -12.77 21.78 -5.61
CA ASP A 323 -13.30 21.92 -6.97
C ASP A 323 -12.20 22.01 -8.06
N GLN A 324 -10.94 21.78 -7.68
CA GLN A 324 -9.78 21.88 -8.57
C GLN A 324 -9.95 21.00 -9.82
N ARG A 325 -9.58 21.55 -10.98
CA ARG A 325 -9.48 20.83 -12.25
C ARG A 325 -8.02 20.60 -12.62
N SER A 326 -7.73 19.44 -13.19
CA SER A 326 -6.43 19.17 -13.81
C SER A 326 -6.35 19.78 -15.20
N ALA A 327 -5.17 20.27 -15.61
CA ALA A 327 -4.87 20.62 -16.98
C ALA A 327 -3.96 19.55 -17.63
N ALA A 328 -3.66 19.73 -18.91
CA ALA A 328 -2.86 18.77 -19.66
C ALA A 328 -1.45 18.53 -19.07
N PRO A 329 -0.73 19.56 -18.56
CA PRO A 329 0.59 19.36 -17.96
C PRO A 329 0.57 18.48 -16.71
N GLU A 330 -0.39 18.68 -15.80
CA GLU A 330 -0.49 17.87 -14.58
C GLU A 330 -0.79 16.41 -14.93
N ARG A 331 -1.69 16.19 -15.90
CA ARG A 331 -2.01 14.83 -16.38
C ARG A 331 -0.82 14.14 -17.03
N HIS A 332 -0.01 14.87 -17.80
CA HIS A 332 1.20 14.33 -18.39
C HIS A 332 2.23 13.95 -17.31
N ARG A 333 2.43 14.84 -16.32
CA ARG A 333 3.32 14.60 -15.19
C ARG A 333 2.89 13.38 -14.36
N LEU A 334 1.59 13.24 -14.09
CA LEU A 334 1.05 12.06 -13.39
C LEU A 334 1.34 10.75 -14.15
N ARG A 335 1.14 10.74 -15.48
CA ARG A 335 1.45 9.55 -16.29
C ARG A 335 2.94 9.19 -16.23
N GLY A 336 3.80 10.19 -16.32
CA GLY A 336 5.25 10.00 -16.19
C GLY A 336 5.66 9.48 -14.81
N ALA A 337 5.07 10.05 -13.74
CA ALA A 337 5.36 9.68 -12.36
C ALA A 337 4.90 8.26 -12.02
N LEU A 338 3.73 7.85 -12.50
CA LEU A 338 3.20 6.50 -12.28
C LEU A 338 3.83 5.46 -13.22
N GLY A 339 4.32 5.85 -14.39
CA GLY A 339 4.93 4.95 -15.36
C GLY A 339 4.04 3.73 -15.66
N ALA A 340 4.58 2.52 -15.51
CA ALA A 340 3.85 1.28 -15.73
C ALA A 340 2.62 1.10 -14.81
N TYR A 341 2.61 1.70 -13.61
CA TYR A 341 1.44 1.66 -12.71
C TYR A 341 0.25 2.43 -13.27
N TYR A 342 0.50 3.43 -14.13
CA TYR A 342 -0.56 4.14 -14.82
C TYR A 342 -1.42 3.16 -15.62
N ASP A 343 -0.81 2.29 -16.41
CA ASP A 343 -1.52 1.33 -17.26
C ASP A 343 -2.27 0.29 -16.43
N LEU A 344 -1.71 -0.15 -15.30
CA LEU A 344 -2.37 -1.07 -14.37
C LEU A 344 -3.66 -0.45 -13.81
N HIS A 345 -3.59 0.78 -13.31
CA HIS A 345 -4.76 1.49 -12.80
C HIS A 345 -5.74 1.81 -13.93
N ALA A 346 -5.26 2.22 -15.10
CA ALA A 346 -6.07 2.58 -16.25
C ALA A 346 -6.92 1.40 -16.74
N ARG A 347 -6.41 0.17 -16.70
CA ARG A 347 -7.21 -1.03 -17.06
C ARG A 347 -8.43 -1.22 -16.16
N VAL A 348 -8.27 -1.02 -14.85
CA VAL A 348 -9.37 -1.15 -13.88
C VAL A 348 -10.35 0.01 -14.03
N VAL A 349 -9.86 1.23 -14.20
CA VAL A 349 -10.68 2.41 -14.45
C VAL A 349 -11.46 2.25 -15.76
N ALA A 350 -10.84 1.76 -16.84
CA ALA A 350 -11.51 1.49 -18.10
C ALA A 350 -12.63 0.46 -17.94
N ARG A 351 -12.42 -0.61 -17.16
CA ARG A 351 -13.45 -1.61 -16.84
C ARG A 351 -14.58 -0.99 -16.01
N LEU A 352 -14.26 -0.15 -15.03
CA LEU A 352 -15.24 0.54 -14.19
C LEU A 352 -16.09 1.50 -15.02
N LEU A 353 -15.48 2.29 -15.91
CA LEU A 353 -16.18 3.13 -16.88
C LEU A 353 -17.02 2.27 -17.83
N ALA A 354 -16.55 1.10 -18.24
CA ALA A 354 -17.30 0.16 -19.07
C ALA A 354 -18.59 -0.30 -18.38
N GLN A 355 -18.51 -0.63 -17.09
CA GLN A 355 -19.63 -1.12 -16.26
C GLN A 355 -20.58 -0.01 -15.80
N HIS A 356 -20.10 1.23 -15.71
CA HIS A 356 -20.89 2.39 -15.25
C HIS A 356 -20.88 3.52 -16.30
N PRO A 357 -21.71 3.43 -17.36
CA PRO A 357 -21.76 4.45 -18.42
C PRO A 357 -22.06 5.86 -17.91
N GLY A 358 -22.79 6.00 -16.78
CA GLY A 358 -23.08 7.29 -16.15
C GLY A 358 -21.84 8.07 -15.70
N LEU A 359 -20.72 7.39 -15.42
CA LEU A 359 -19.45 8.04 -15.06
C LEU A 359 -18.69 8.59 -16.28
N ARG A 360 -19.11 8.25 -17.51
CA ARG A 360 -18.53 8.78 -18.75
C ARG A 360 -19.11 10.13 -19.15
N VAL A 361 -20.18 10.58 -18.48
CA VAL A 361 -20.82 11.85 -18.78
C VAL A 361 -19.89 12.97 -18.32
N LEU A 362 -19.24 13.60 -19.29
CA LEU A 362 -18.31 14.70 -19.07
C LEU A 362 -19.08 16.02 -19.06
N PRO A 363 -18.80 16.93 -18.09
CA PRO A 363 -19.22 18.32 -18.21
C PRO A 363 -18.73 18.91 -19.53
N ALA A 364 -19.49 19.85 -20.11
CA ALA A 364 -19.09 20.52 -21.34
C ALA A 364 -17.68 21.10 -21.23
N GLY A 365 -16.80 20.78 -22.19
CA GLY A 365 -15.41 21.23 -22.24
C GLY A 365 -14.36 20.28 -21.65
N ASP A 366 -14.75 19.13 -21.10
CA ASP A 366 -13.80 18.14 -20.59
C ASP A 366 -13.44 17.08 -21.65
N GLU A 367 -12.15 16.76 -21.77
CA GLU A 367 -11.63 15.72 -22.67
C GLU A 367 -11.79 14.31 -22.08
N PRO A 368 -12.19 13.28 -22.87
CA PRO A 368 -12.29 11.89 -22.39
C PRO A 368 -10.99 11.32 -21.80
N HIS A 369 -9.85 11.71 -22.37
CA HIS A 369 -8.53 11.30 -21.86
C HIS A 369 -8.18 12.00 -20.52
N ALA A 370 -8.83 13.13 -20.20
CA ALA A 370 -8.67 13.79 -18.90
C ALA A 370 -9.34 13.00 -17.79
N LEU A 371 -10.56 12.50 -18.04
CA LEU A 371 -11.31 11.64 -17.12
C LEU A 371 -10.51 10.40 -16.72
N MET A 372 -9.92 9.70 -17.69
CA MET A 372 -9.13 8.49 -17.42
C MET A 372 -7.99 8.76 -16.44
N THR A 373 -7.17 9.78 -16.73
CA THR A 373 -5.99 10.11 -15.91
C THR A 373 -6.37 10.60 -14.51
N ASP A 374 -7.42 11.41 -14.40
CA ASP A 374 -7.93 11.89 -13.12
C ASP A 374 -8.46 10.72 -12.25
N LEU A 375 -9.18 9.77 -12.85
CA LEU A 375 -9.68 8.58 -12.15
C LEU A 375 -8.58 7.57 -11.80
N VAL A 376 -7.50 7.53 -12.59
CA VAL A 376 -6.29 6.77 -12.24
C VAL A 376 -5.65 7.34 -10.96
N ALA A 377 -5.62 8.67 -10.79
CA ALA A 377 -5.15 9.27 -9.55
C ALA A 377 -5.99 8.84 -8.32
N VAL A 378 -7.32 8.79 -8.47
CA VAL A 378 -8.23 8.28 -7.42
C VAL A 378 -7.90 6.84 -7.06
N ARG A 379 -7.73 5.96 -8.05
CA ARG A 379 -7.38 4.55 -7.78
C ARG A 379 -6.00 4.42 -7.14
N ALA A 380 -5.01 5.16 -7.63
CA ALA A 380 -3.65 5.16 -7.08
C ALA A 380 -3.65 5.61 -5.61
N PHE A 381 -4.43 6.64 -5.27
CA PHE A 381 -4.62 7.07 -3.87
C PHE A 381 -5.25 5.97 -3.00
N LEU A 382 -6.30 5.31 -3.49
CA LEU A 382 -7.01 4.27 -2.72
C LEU A 382 -6.21 2.98 -2.53
N MET A 383 -5.26 2.70 -3.44
CA MET A 383 -4.40 1.53 -3.42
C MET A 383 -3.01 1.79 -2.79
N GLY A 384 -2.55 3.05 -2.77
CA GLY A 384 -1.22 3.44 -2.34
C GLY A 384 -1.11 3.83 -0.86
N ASP A 385 0.08 4.21 -0.41
CA ASP A 385 0.32 4.77 0.92
C ASP A 385 -0.18 6.22 1.03
N ARG A 386 -0.99 6.50 2.06
CA ARG A 386 -1.65 7.78 2.29
C ARG A 386 -0.76 8.76 3.06
N SER A 387 0.27 8.27 3.73
CA SER A 387 1.17 9.05 4.60
C SER A 387 1.83 10.21 3.84
N SER A 388 2.21 9.98 2.58
CA SER A 388 2.80 11.00 1.71
C SER A 388 1.82 12.12 1.34
N VAL A 389 0.55 11.79 1.08
CA VAL A 389 -0.52 12.76 0.77
C VAL A 389 -0.92 13.54 2.03
N THR A 390 -1.03 12.86 3.16
CA THR A 390 -1.29 13.49 4.45
C THR A 390 -0.17 14.46 4.81
N ALA A 391 1.09 14.04 4.73
CA ALA A 391 2.23 14.89 5.02
C ALA A 391 2.27 16.10 4.06
N ALA A 392 1.97 15.91 2.78
CA ALA A 392 1.90 17.00 1.80
C ALA A 392 0.85 18.06 2.14
N LEU A 393 -0.32 17.64 2.63
CA LEU A 393 -1.47 18.53 2.86
C LEU A 393 -1.55 19.08 4.29
N ARG A 394 -0.98 18.38 5.28
CA ARG A 394 -0.92 18.84 6.69
C ARG A 394 0.34 19.64 7.00
N SER A 395 1.43 19.47 6.25
CA SER A 395 2.68 20.23 6.49
C SER A 395 2.70 21.59 5.77
N MET A 396 3.51 22.51 6.33
CA MET A 396 3.88 23.76 5.66
C MET A 396 4.93 23.55 4.55
N SER A 397 5.55 22.36 4.48
CA SER A 397 6.66 22.00 3.60
C SER A 397 6.19 21.62 2.20
N ASP A 398 6.98 21.90 1.16
CA ASP A 398 6.66 21.58 -0.24
C ASP A 398 6.86 20.10 -0.60
N VAL A 399 6.26 19.23 0.20
CA VAL A 399 6.33 17.77 0.05
C VAL A 399 5.12 17.29 -0.74
N GLY A 400 5.33 16.30 -1.63
CA GLY A 400 4.27 15.69 -2.46
C GLY A 400 4.23 16.25 -3.89
N ASP A 401 3.86 15.41 -4.86
CA ASP A 401 3.74 15.84 -6.26
C ASP A 401 2.44 16.63 -6.47
N PRO A 402 2.50 17.96 -6.73
CA PRO A 402 1.30 18.77 -6.88
C PRO A 402 0.42 18.30 -8.04
N ALA A 403 1.01 17.72 -9.09
CA ALA A 403 0.24 17.16 -10.20
C ALA A 403 -0.62 15.96 -9.78
N PHE A 404 -0.11 15.09 -8.91
CA PHE A 404 -0.89 13.98 -8.34
C PHE A 404 -2.09 14.51 -7.55
N LEU A 405 -1.87 15.47 -6.64
CA LEU A 405 -2.92 16.02 -5.78
C LEU A 405 -4.01 16.75 -6.60
N ILE A 406 -3.61 17.51 -7.64
CA ILE A 406 -4.53 18.19 -8.56
C ILE A 406 -5.37 17.17 -9.36
N CYS A 407 -4.75 16.12 -9.89
CA CYS A 407 -5.46 15.07 -10.63
C CYS A 407 -6.40 14.28 -9.71
N LEU A 408 -6.00 14.02 -8.47
CA LEU A 408 -6.82 13.35 -7.45
C LEU A 408 -8.07 14.17 -7.12
N ALA A 409 -7.92 15.46 -6.83
CA ALA A 409 -9.07 16.34 -6.57
C ALA A 409 -9.98 16.46 -7.81
N SER A 410 -9.39 16.61 -9.00
CA SER A 410 -10.12 16.63 -10.27
C SER A 410 -10.90 15.33 -10.49
N GLY A 411 -10.33 14.18 -10.14
CA GLY A 411 -10.96 12.86 -10.24
C GLY A 411 -12.11 12.68 -9.26
N LEU A 412 -11.90 12.98 -7.98
CA LEU A 412 -12.93 12.90 -6.95
C LEU A 412 -14.14 13.78 -7.29
N ARG A 413 -13.91 14.99 -7.80
CA ARG A 413 -14.97 15.92 -8.24
C ARG A 413 -15.89 15.33 -9.32
N ARG A 414 -15.37 14.41 -10.15
CA ARG A 414 -16.12 13.73 -11.22
C ARG A 414 -16.97 12.55 -10.71
N LEU A 415 -16.74 12.10 -9.48
CA LEU A 415 -17.48 10.99 -8.90
C LEU A 415 -18.81 11.44 -8.29
N PRO A 416 -19.82 10.55 -8.27
CA PRO A 416 -21.11 10.84 -7.67
C PRO A 416 -20.97 11.21 -6.18
N SER A 417 -21.69 12.25 -5.77
CA SER A 417 -21.83 12.57 -4.35
C SER A 417 -22.69 11.51 -3.66
N TYR A 418 -22.21 11.04 -2.51
CA TYR A 418 -22.96 10.19 -1.60
C TYR A 418 -23.76 11.06 -0.62
N HIS A 419 -25.07 10.85 -0.63
CA HIS A 419 -26.02 11.51 0.26
C HIS A 419 -26.53 10.51 1.30
N GLY A 420 -26.11 10.67 2.55
CA GLY A 420 -26.52 9.76 3.62
C GLY A 420 -25.55 9.71 4.78
N VAL A 421 -25.77 8.75 5.67
CA VAL A 421 -24.88 8.54 6.83
C VAL A 421 -23.63 7.80 6.38
N VAL A 422 -22.47 8.32 6.79
CA VAL A 422 -21.20 7.63 6.73
C VAL A 422 -20.56 7.61 8.11
N TYR A 423 -19.68 6.65 8.32
CA TYR A 423 -19.02 6.39 9.59
C TYR A 423 -17.54 6.65 9.43
N SER A 424 -16.89 7.00 10.54
CA SER A 424 -15.45 6.98 10.82
C SER A 424 -15.21 6.80 12.31
N SER A 425 -13.97 6.80 12.75
CA SER A 425 -13.61 6.57 14.14
C SER A 425 -12.33 7.28 14.52
N VAL A 426 -12.27 7.75 15.77
CA VAL A 426 -11.12 8.43 16.36
C VAL A 426 -10.85 7.90 17.77
N PRO A 427 -9.62 8.02 18.29
CA PRO A 427 -9.35 7.72 19.70
C PRO A 427 -10.22 8.57 20.63
N THR A 428 -10.83 7.92 21.63
CA THR A 428 -11.82 8.55 22.52
C THR A 428 -11.22 9.70 23.34
N GLU A 429 -9.95 9.59 23.71
CA GLU A 429 -9.21 10.64 24.44
C GLU A 429 -9.14 11.99 23.68
N HIS A 430 -9.26 11.97 22.35
CA HIS A 430 -9.23 13.18 21.53
C HIS A 430 -10.62 13.72 21.18
N ALA A 431 -11.69 12.92 21.33
CA ALA A 431 -13.03 13.27 20.88
C ALA A 431 -13.55 14.57 21.50
N SER A 432 -13.49 14.70 22.83
CA SER A 432 -14.01 15.88 23.53
C SER A 432 -13.17 17.15 23.30
N ARG A 433 -11.87 17.00 23.01
CA ARG A 433 -10.94 18.12 22.79
C ARG A 433 -11.06 18.71 21.39
N VAL A 434 -11.15 17.85 20.39
CA VAL A 434 -11.10 18.23 18.97
C VAL A 434 -12.47 18.60 18.43
N TYR A 435 -13.52 17.98 18.95
CA TYR A 435 -14.87 18.07 18.39
C TYR A 435 -15.90 18.70 19.33
N PRO A 436 -15.70 19.88 19.93
CA PRO A 436 -16.74 20.50 20.75
C PRO A 436 -17.99 20.86 19.92
N ASP A 437 -19.17 20.75 20.53
CA ASP A 437 -20.46 21.04 19.91
C ASP A 437 -20.49 22.41 19.20
N GLY A 438 -20.99 22.42 17.96
CA GLY A 438 -21.11 23.62 17.13
C GLY A 438 -19.83 24.07 16.44
N ARG A 439 -18.66 23.48 16.75
CA ARG A 439 -17.39 23.82 16.10
C ARG A 439 -17.39 23.41 14.62
N SER A 440 -16.81 24.26 13.78
CA SER A 440 -16.43 23.89 12.41
C SER A 440 -15.02 23.33 12.38
N ILE A 441 -14.85 22.21 11.69
CA ILE A 441 -13.61 21.46 11.54
C ILE A 441 -13.26 21.44 10.07
N TRP A 442 -12.04 21.83 9.76
CA TRP A 442 -11.50 21.81 8.40
C TRP A 442 -10.50 20.68 8.30
N GLU A 443 -10.70 19.79 7.34
CA GLU A 443 -9.79 18.67 7.09
C GLU A 443 -8.92 18.98 5.87
N PRO A 444 -7.61 19.30 6.04
CA PRO A 444 -6.74 19.65 4.92
C PRO A 444 -6.50 18.50 3.93
N THR A 445 -6.55 17.24 4.37
CA THR A 445 -6.35 16.06 3.53
C THR A 445 -7.67 15.44 3.05
N PHE A 446 -7.57 14.38 2.24
CA PHE A 446 -8.70 13.59 1.79
C PHE A 446 -9.17 12.66 2.90
N LEU A 447 -10.37 12.89 3.44
CA LEU A 447 -10.91 12.08 4.53
C LEU A 447 -11.69 10.88 4.00
N GLU A 448 -11.31 9.69 4.41
CA GLU A 448 -12.03 8.46 4.12
C GLU A 448 -13.12 8.17 5.15
N ALA A 449 -14.24 7.65 4.66
CA ALA A 449 -15.38 7.21 5.46
C ALA A 449 -16.06 5.99 4.82
N SER A 450 -16.93 5.32 5.58
CA SER A 450 -17.69 4.17 5.07
C SER A 450 -19.20 4.38 5.20
N THR A 451 -19.96 3.87 4.22
CA THR A 451 -21.42 3.77 4.31
C THR A 451 -21.87 2.68 5.30
N THR A 452 -20.97 1.77 5.66
CA THR A 452 -21.21 0.71 6.65
C THR A 452 -20.49 1.03 7.96
N ARG A 453 -21.23 0.93 9.06
CA ARG A 453 -20.65 1.06 10.40
C ARG A 453 -19.90 -0.23 10.73
N VAL A 454 -18.64 -0.11 11.12
CA VAL A 454 -17.93 -1.21 11.77
C VAL A 454 -17.74 -0.85 13.23
N ALA A 455 -17.97 -1.81 14.12
CA ALA A 455 -17.87 -1.59 15.55
C ALA A 455 -16.43 -1.19 15.91
N ALA A 456 -16.25 0.07 16.29
CA ALA A 456 -14.98 0.54 16.82
C ALA A 456 -14.75 -0.09 18.21
N GLY A 457 -13.48 -0.36 18.55
CA GLY A 457 -13.10 -0.88 19.87
C GLY A 457 -13.54 0.05 21.01
N ALA A 458 -13.54 -0.43 22.26
CA ALA A 458 -14.01 0.35 23.41
C ALA A 458 -13.27 1.68 23.62
N GLU A 459 -12.05 1.80 23.11
CA GLU A 459 -11.19 3.00 23.17
C GLU A 459 -11.43 3.98 22.01
N MET A 460 -12.32 3.66 21.08
CA MET A 460 -12.61 4.47 19.91
C MET A 460 -14.01 5.09 19.99
N THR A 461 -14.12 6.33 19.53
CA THR A 461 -15.37 7.07 19.37
C THR A 461 -15.75 7.10 17.91
N ASP A 462 -17.01 6.74 17.61
CA ASP A 462 -17.53 6.77 16.24
C ASP A 462 -17.73 8.22 15.78
N LEU A 463 -17.15 8.60 14.65
CA LEU A 463 -17.54 9.80 13.92
C LEU A 463 -18.69 9.43 12.98
N ILE A 464 -19.88 9.96 13.23
CA ILE A 464 -21.08 9.69 12.44
C ILE A 464 -21.40 10.95 11.64
N VAL A 465 -21.11 10.90 10.34
CA VAL A 465 -21.21 12.07 9.46
C VAL A 465 -22.47 11.96 8.61
N TRP A 466 -23.32 12.99 8.64
CA TRP A 466 -24.30 13.21 7.59
C TRP A 466 -23.58 13.81 6.38
N SER A 467 -23.41 13.01 5.32
CA SER A 467 -22.73 13.36 4.08
C SER A 467 -23.70 13.90 3.03
N THR A 468 -23.25 14.95 2.33
CA THR A 468 -23.91 15.58 1.18
C THR A 468 -22.94 15.77 0.01
N ASN A 469 -21.64 15.76 0.25
CA ASN A 469 -20.58 16.04 -0.72
C ASN A 469 -19.44 15.02 -0.70
N GLY A 470 -19.46 14.03 0.20
CA GLY A 470 -18.55 12.89 0.14
C GLY A 470 -18.68 12.15 -1.20
N ARG A 471 -17.58 11.69 -1.78
CA ARG A 471 -17.53 11.07 -3.11
C ARG A 471 -17.56 9.57 -3.01
N HIS A 472 -18.51 8.93 -3.69
CA HIS A 472 -18.60 7.48 -3.72
C HIS A 472 -17.47 6.89 -4.57
N VAL A 473 -16.56 6.16 -3.93
CA VAL A 473 -15.39 5.55 -4.58
C VAL A 473 -15.48 4.01 -4.64
N GLY A 474 -16.65 3.44 -4.34
CA GLY A 474 -16.89 2.00 -4.43
C GLY A 474 -16.52 1.44 -5.81
N GLY A 475 -15.90 0.27 -5.82
CA GLY A 475 -15.42 -0.41 -7.04
C GLY A 475 -14.04 0.03 -7.53
N PHE A 476 -13.48 1.14 -7.04
CA PHE A 476 -12.13 1.59 -7.41
C PHE A 476 -11.01 0.80 -6.76
N VAL A 477 -11.27 -0.06 -5.77
CA VAL A 477 -10.26 -0.86 -5.05
C VAL A 477 -10.18 -2.29 -5.63
N GLY A 478 -11.28 -2.80 -6.19
CA GLY A 478 -11.47 -4.21 -6.55
C GLY A 478 -12.10 -5.00 -5.40
N GLY A 479 -12.43 -6.28 -5.61
CA GLY A 479 -12.82 -7.20 -4.53
C GLY A 479 -14.20 -6.98 -3.89
N GLY A 480 -15.06 -6.13 -4.46
CA GLY A 480 -16.42 -5.92 -3.95
C GLY A 480 -16.54 -4.92 -2.79
N ASP A 481 -15.52 -4.08 -2.58
CA ASP A 481 -15.60 -2.94 -1.68
C ASP A 481 -16.41 -1.79 -2.31
N HIS A 482 -17.70 -1.72 -1.94
CA HIS A 482 -18.66 -0.72 -2.45
C HIS A 482 -19.01 0.34 -1.40
N HIS A 483 -18.40 0.31 -0.22
CA HIS A 483 -18.85 1.10 0.92
C HIS A 483 -17.99 2.33 1.19
N ARG A 484 -16.93 2.57 0.41
CA ARG A 484 -16.01 3.69 0.63
C ARG A 484 -16.53 5.00 0.05
N VAL A 485 -16.40 6.03 0.88
CA VAL A 485 -16.68 7.43 0.57
C VAL A 485 -15.43 8.24 0.89
N VAL A 486 -15.04 9.14 0.00
CA VAL A 486 -13.90 10.05 0.22
C VAL A 486 -14.39 11.48 0.18
N PHE A 487 -14.14 12.23 1.25
CA PHE A 487 -14.33 13.67 1.28
C PHE A 487 -13.10 14.35 0.66
N PRO A 488 -13.29 15.33 -0.25
CA PRO A 488 -12.19 16.08 -0.83
C PRO A 488 -11.34 16.80 0.22
N ALA A 489 -10.07 17.04 -0.10
CA ALA A 489 -9.19 17.93 0.66
C ALA A 489 -9.87 19.29 0.92
N ARG A 490 -9.70 19.83 2.13
CA ARG A 490 -10.36 21.03 2.66
C ARG A 490 -11.87 20.92 2.82
N SER A 491 -12.36 19.72 3.10
CA SER A 491 -13.77 19.56 3.50
C SER A 491 -14.03 20.18 4.88
N ARG A 492 -15.18 20.84 5.02
CA ARG A 492 -15.65 21.42 6.27
C ARG A 492 -16.72 20.53 6.90
N PHE A 493 -16.57 20.26 8.18
CA PHE A 493 -17.52 19.52 9.00
C PHE A 493 -17.99 20.39 10.16
N VAL A 494 -19.27 20.37 10.48
CA VAL A 494 -19.81 21.01 11.69
C VAL A 494 -20.16 19.93 12.70
N VAL A 495 -19.66 20.08 13.94
CA VAL A 495 -20.04 19.23 15.06
C VAL A 495 -21.45 19.55 15.52
N LEU A 496 -22.30 18.52 15.55
CA LEU A 496 -23.70 18.64 15.89
C LEU A 496 -24.02 18.25 17.34
N GLY A 497 -23.18 17.39 17.93
CA GLY A 497 -23.40 16.80 19.24
C GLY A 497 -22.54 15.58 19.51
N HIS A 498 -22.60 15.11 20.76
CA HIS A 498 -22.00 13.86 21.20
C HIS A 498 -23.02 12.90 21.78
N ARG A 499 -22.71 11.61 21.69
CA ARG A 499 -23.35 10.56 22.47
C ARG A 499 -22.29 9.88 23.35
N PRO A 500 -22.46 9.83 24.69
CA PRO A 500 -21.55 9.11 25.55
C PRO A 500 -21.61 7.60 25.30
N ALA A 501 -20.54 6.87 25.64
CA ALA A 501 -20.57 5.42 25.65
C ALA A 501 -21.61 4.93 26.67
N GLY A 502 -22.40 3.93 26.28
CA GLY A 502 -23.38 3.26 27.12
C GLY A 502 -23.19 1.74 27.09
N ARG A 503 -23.99 1.02 27.88
CA ARG A 503 -23.88 -0.44 28.02
C ARG A 503 -23.96 -1.20 26.68
N ASP A 504 -24.72 -0.67 25.73
CA ASP A 504 -24.98 -1.30 24.42
C ASP A 504 -24.59 -0.39 23.23
N CYS A 505 -23.86 0.71 23.46
CA CYS A 505 -23.46 1.61 22.38
C CYS A 505 -22.11 2.30 22.62
N SER A 506 -21.29 2.37 21.58
CA SER A 506 -20.04 3.14 21.57
C SER A 506 -20.31 4.64 21.67
N ALA A 507 -19.36 5.37 22.25
CA ALA A 507 -19.33 6.83 22.19
C ALA A 507 -19.37 7.27 20.72
N ALA A 508 -20.03 8.40 20.45
CA ALA A 508 -20.10 8.95 19.11
C ALA A 508 -20.02 10.48 19.10
N VAL A 509 -19.47 11.02 18.02
CA VAL A 509 -19.54 12.43 17.64
C VAL A 509 -20.37 12.52 16.36
N PHE A 510 -21.40 13.35 16.36
CA PHE A 510 -22.23 13.59 15.19
C PHE A 510 -21.71 14.79 14.41
N LEU A 511 -21.47 14.59 13.12
CA LEU A 511 -20.92 15.59 12.21
C LEU A 511 -21.87 15.80 11.03
N ARG A 512 -21.80 16.97 10.41
CA ARG A 512 -22.39 17.25 9.10
C ARG A 512 -21.33 17.83 8.18
N ASP A 513 -21.20 17.31 6.98
CA ASP A 513 -20.40 18.00 5.97
C ASP A 513 -21.15 19.23 5.44
N VAL A 514 -20.43 20.34 5.25
CA VAL A 514 -21.06 21.59 4.84
C VAL A 514 -20.29 22.22 3.68
N PRO A 515 -20.98 22.71 2.64
CA PRO A 515 -20.32 23.55 1.64
C PRO A 515 -19.74 24.83 2.27
N ALA A 516 -18.83 25.48 1.53
CA ALA A 516 -17.97 26.55 2.03
C ALA A 516 -18.71 27.81 2.54
N GLU A 517 -19.95 28.06 2.13
CA GLU A 517 -20.71 29.28 2.49
C GLU A 517 -21.79 28.99 3.54
N PRO A 518 -21.72 29.58 4.76
CA PRO A 518 -22.72 29.39 5.80
C PRO A 518 -23.98 30.23 5.58
N GLY A 519 -25.16 29.59 5.68
CA GLY A 519 -26.46 30.27 5.66
C GLY A 519 -27.07 30.44 7.06
N GLN A 520 -27.81 31.52 7.31
CA GLN A 520 -28.45 31.79 8.61
C GLN A 520 -29.48 30.72 9.05
N THR A 521 -29.92 29.85 8.14
CA THR A 521 -30.82 28.70 8.38
C THR A 521 -30.12 27.42 8.88
N GLU A 522 -28.80 27.46 9.10
CA GLU A 522 -28.01 26.28 9.52
C GLU A 522 -28.38 25.73 10.89
N GLY A 523 -28.72 26.56 11.88
CA GLY A 523 -28.95 26.11 13.27
C GLY A 523 -30.14 25.15 13.41
N THR A 524 -31.29 25.47 12.80
CA THR A 524 -32.47 24.59 12.81
C THR A 524 -32.22 23.31 12.02
N THR A 525 -31.48 23.41 10.91
CA THR A 525 -31.10 22.28 10.05
C THR A 525 -30.16 21.32 10.79
N ASN A 526 -29.13 21.84 11.44
CA ASN A 526 -28.18 21.08 12.27
C ASN A 526 -28.92 20.31 13.37
N ARG A 527 -29.85 20.96 14.08
CA ARG A 527 -30.65 20.29 15.13
C ARG A 527 -31.53 19.17 14.58
N ARG A 528 -32.13 19.35 13.40
CA ARG A 528 -32.95 18.31 12.74
C ARG A 528 -32.08 17.12 12.29
N ILE A 529 -30.92 17.40 11.71
CA ILE A 529 -29.97 16.37 11.27
C ILE A 529 -29.42 15.60 12.46
N HIS A 530 -29.05 16.28 13.55
CA HIS A 530 -28.58 15.64 14.78
C HIS A 530 -29.61 14.64 15.31
N LYS A 531 -30.86 15.07 15.53
CA LYS A 531 -31.95 14.18 15.99
C LYS A 531 -32.16 12.99 15.05
N ARG A 532 -32.00 13.20 13.74
CA ARG A 532 -32.14 12.12 12.73
C ARG A 532 -30.98 11.13 12.81
N LEU A 533 -29.74 11.60 12.97
CA LEU A 533 -28.57 10.74 13.15
C LEU A 533 -28.69 9.92 14.45
N GLU A 534 -29.09 10.53 15.55
CA GLU A 534 -29.35 9.83 16.81
C GLU A 534 -30.40 8.72 16.61
N ALA A 535 -31.53 9.03 15.98
CA ALA A 535 -32.59 8.04 15.73
C ALA A 535 -32.12 6.88 14.83
N LEU A 536 -31.40 7.17 13.74
CA LEU A 536 -30.89 6.16 12.81
C LEU A 536 -29.86 5.24 13.47
N THR A 537 -29.09 5.76 14.42
CA THR A 537 -28.00 5.02 15.06
C THR A 537 -28.36 4.43 16.43
N ALA A 538 -29.51 4.80 16.99
CA ALA A 538 -30.11 4.17 18.17
C ALA A 538 -30.74 2.80 17.87
N VAL A 539 -31.34 2.63 16.68
CA VAL A 539 -32.02 1.37 16.28
C VAL A 539 -31.02 0.32 15.74
N GLY A 540 -29.84 0.75 15.29
CA GLY A 540 -28.82 -0.10 14.67
C GLY A 540 -28.03 -1.03 15.61
N ALA A 541 -28.30 -1.04 16.92
CA ALA A 541 -27.57 -1.89 17.88
C ALA A 541 -27.81 -3.41 17.71
N ARG A 542 -28.80 -3.82 16.90
CA ARG A 542 -29.13 -5.24 16.64
C ARG A 542 -28.90 -5.72 15.21
N VAL A 543 -28.48 -4.87 14.28
CA VAL A 543 -28.36 -5.25 12.86
C VAL A 543 -26.94 -5.70 12.56
N GLY A 544 -26.78 -7.01 12.41
CA GLY A 544 -25.66 -7.67 11.74
C GLY A 544 -24.28 -7.47 12.37
N ARG A 545 -23.88 -8.38 13.26
CA ARG A 545 -22.48 -8.84 13.31
C ARG A 545 -22.16 -9.58 12.00
N GLN A 546 -22.28 -8.92 10.86
CA GLN A 546 -21.45 -9.30 9.74
C GLN A 546 -20.12 -8.63 10.05
N ALA A 547 -19.15 -9.45 10.42
CA ALA A 547 -17.76 -9.07 10.27
C ALA A 547 -17.61 -8.68 8.80
N ALA A 548 -17.79 -7.39 8.50
CA ALA A 548 -17.25 -6.84 7.28
C ALA A 548 -15.79 -7.29 7.28
N SER A 549 -15.38 -7.97 6.22
CA SER A 549 -13.99 -8.29 5.96
C SER A 549 -13.21 -6.98 5.95
N ASP A 550 -12.71 -6.66 7.13
CA ASP A 550 -11.73 -5.64 7.46
C ASP A 550 -12.03 -4.17 7.08
N PRO A 551 -12.42 -3.30 8.04
CA PRO A 551 -12.46 -1.86 7.79
C PRO A 551 -11.03 -1.29 7.84
N GLY A 552 -10.25 -1.46 6.78
CA GLY A 552 -8.89 -0.90 6.65
C GLY A 552 -8.76 0.64 6.76
N TRP A 553 -9.83 1.34 7.13
CA TRP A 553 -9.96 2.79 7.19
C TRP A 553 -10.31 3.31 8.61
N ALA A 554 -10.74 2.44 9.54
CA ALA A 554 -11.13 2.82 10.91
C ALA A 554 -9.95 3.14 11.86
N VAL A 555 -8.71 2.91 11.40
CA VAL A 555 -7.48 3.01 12.21
C VAL A 555 -6.45 3.91 11.53
N SER A 556 -6.88 4.83 10.66
CA SER A 556 -6.01 5.96 10.33
C SER A 556 -5.85 6.73 11.64
N GLY A 557 -4.71 6.59 12.31
CA GLY A 557 -4.36 7.34 13.53
C GLY A 557 -4.32 8.86 13.33
N GLU A 558 -4.73 9.35 12.16
CA GLU A 558 -4.94 10.74 11.86
C GLU A 558 -6.26 11.22 12.48
N LEU A 559 -6.19 12.31 13.23
CA LEU A 559 -7.35 12.97 13.81
C LEU A 559 -7.92 13.98 12.80
N PRO A 560 -9.16 13.79 12.30
CA PRO A 560 -9.78 14.74 11.40
C PRO A 560 -9.77 16.17 11.93
N GLY A 561 -9.21 17.07 11.13
CA GLY A 561 -9.04 18.48 11.44
C GLY A 561 -8.00 18.82 12.51
N CYS A 562 -7.03 17.94 12.75
CA CYS A 562 -5.85 18.22 13.54
C CYS A 562 -4.55 18.24 12.72
N ASP A 563 -3.52 18.91 13.22
CA ASP A 563 -2.16 18.73 12.73
C ASP A 563 -1.57 17.37 13.15
N GLU A 564 -0.35 17.10 12.69
CA GLU A 564 0.41 15.89 13.01
C GLU A 564 0.71 15.71 14.51
N THR A 565 0.57 16.77 15.31
CA THR A 565 0.74 16.75 16.77
C THR A 565 -0.59 16.57 17.52
N GLY A 566 -1.69 16.42 16.79
CA GLY A 566 -3.03 16.26 17.35
C GLY A 566 -3.65 17.57 17.84
N ARG A 567 -3.12 18.74 17.46
CA ARG A 567 -3.72 20.05 17.75
C ARG A 567 -4.79 20.35 16.70
N PRO A 568 -6.00 20.77 17.11
CA PRO A 568 -7.04 21.11 16.15
C PRO A 568 -6.65 22.37 15.36
N TYR A 569 -6.98 22.40 14.08
CA TYR A 569 -6.80 23.60 13.27
C TYR A 569 -7.77 24.72 13.68
N ARG A 570 -7.31 25.96 13.54
CA ARG A 570 -8.13 27.16 13.69
C ARG A 570 -9.24 27.17 12.64
N SER A 571 -10.44 27.59 13.03
CA SER A 571 -11.47 27.95 12.05
C SER A 571 -11.04 29.24 11.33
N GLU A 572 -11.18 29.28 9.99
CA GLU A 572 -11.02 30.52 9.21
C GLU A 572 -12.00 31.61 9.64
#